data_AF-A0A2T5MCL8-F1
#
_entry.id   AF-A0A2T5MCL8-F1
#
_cell.length_a   1.000
_cell.length_b   1.000
_cell.length_c   1.000
_cell.angle_alpha   90.00
_cell.angle_beta   90.00
_cell.angle_gamma   90.00
#
_symmetry.space_group_name_H-M   'P 1'
#
loop_
_entity.id
_entity.type
_entity.pdbx_description
1 polymer ?
#
loop_
_entity_poly.entity_id
_entity_poly.type
_entity_poly.pdbx_seq_one_letter_code
_entity_poly.pdbx_strand_id
1 'polypeptide(L)'
;MKSQLAFTLIGQLLKWDDAKFAEEFRELQLMISHKYDEYQGFEPATRFHVALLNWLSQFPDIEKRLTAYQIVKDRLIFISQREMNHLVSLFMPIAERMARKKVAYELGIPFYETWSDEQAIGRLKALERRTLYVGLSDGAKMDVFRRYNEGTVSNEQVVAFSEIGDDKWKDLQNELQKDMCRSGPPDKRDATFEIVCLIDDFSGSGASLIRYDDKELKWKGKVAKFHKANRFRKDTFLSANCRIHVHHHLASSKASKQIEADLKKFKVDNPEFEYTSSFSYVLPDDIVINENDSDKKLVALLQDWYDKGIEDEHTKSDIWFGYKQCGLPLILEHNTPNNSLALLWASSSKDDAKPFMKPLFSRRKRHSSHG
;
A
#
# COMPACT_ATOMS: atom_id res chain seq x y z
N MET A 1 -28.41 3.25 17.49
CA MET A 1 -29.19 2.03 17.18
C MET A 1 -28.54 0.85 17.89
N LYS A 2 -29.29 -0.03 18.57
CA LYS A 2 -28.72 -1.27 19.14
C LYS A 2 -28.35 -2.22 17.99
N SER A 3 -27.17 -2.84 18.00
CA SER A 3 -26.67 -3.68 16.89
C SER A 3 -27.68 -4.73 16.41
N GLN A 4 -28.41 -5.34 17.35
CA GLN A 4 -29.43 -6.34 17.07
C GLN A 4 -30.61 -5.81 16.22
N LEU A 5 -31.00 -4.54 16.41
CA LEU A 5 -32.03 -3.92 15.58
C LEU A 5 -31.56 -3.73 14.15
N ALA A 6 -30.30 -3.31 13.96
CA ALA A 6 -29.73 -3.12 12.63
C ALA A 6 -29.67 -4.42 11.83
N PHE A 7 -29.25 -5.50 12.49
CA PHE A 7 -29.25 -6.83 11.89
C PHE A 7 -30.65 -7.29 11.49
N THR A 8 -31.63 -7.10 12.38
CA THR A 8 -33.04 -7.41 12.07
C THR A 8 -33.50 -6.67 10.81
N LEU A 9 -33.16 -5.38 10.71
CA LEU A 9 -33.48 -4.57 9.53
C LEU A 9 -32.73 -5.03 8.28
N ILE A 10 -31.47 -5.44 8.38
CA ILE A 10 -30.72 -6.05 7.27
C ILE A 10 -31.42 -7.33 6.78
N GLY A 11 -31.82 -8.20 7.70
CA GLY A 11 -32.54 -9.43 7.37
C GLY A 11 -33.87 -9.17 6.68
N GLN A 12 -34.63 -8.18 7.15
CA GLN A 12 -35.87 -7.74 6.49
C GLN A 12 -35.60 -7.14 5.10
N LEU A 13 -34.55 -6.32 4.98
CA LEU A 13 -34.16 -5.66 3.73
C LEU A 13 -33.74 -6.68 2.66
N LEU A 14 -33.11 -7.78 3.08
CA LEU A 14 -32.66 -8.92 2.26
C LEU A 14 -33.67 -10.06 2.19
N LYS A 15 -34.85 -9.92 2.83
CA LYS A 15 -35.93 -10.91 2.87
C LYS A 15 -35.47 -12.31 3.28
N TRP A 16 -34.59 -12.41 4.26
CA TRP A 16 -34.20 -13.68 4.83
C TRP A 16 -35.34 -14.29 5.64
N ASP A 17 -35.50 -15.61 5.54
CA ASP A 17 -36.30 -16.37 6.50
C ASP A 17 -35.54 -16.55 7.82
N ASP A 18 -36.22 -17.08 8.85
CA ASP A 18 -35.64 -17.21 10.19
C ASP A 18 -34.38 -18.10 10.21
N ALA A 19 -34.35 -19.15 9.38
CA ALA A 19 -33.22 -20.05 9.28
C ALA A 19 -32.01 -19.35 8.69
N LYS A 20 -32.20 -18.67 7.55
CA LYS A 20 -31.14 -17.92 6.86
C LYS A 20 -30.66 -16.74 7.69
N PHE A 21 -31.57 -16.05 8.37
CA PHE A 21 -31.23 -14.98 9.28
C PHE A 21 -30.29 -15.45 10.38
N ALA A 22 -30.59 -16.58 11.03
CA ALA A 22 -29.78 -17.11 12.12
C ALA A 22 -28.36 -17.51 11.66
N GLU A 23 -28.24 -18.07 10.46
CA GLU A 23 -26.96 -18.40 9.81
C GLU A 23 -26.15 -17.13 9.51
N GLU A 24 -26.71 -16.23 8.71
CA GLU A 24 -26.03 -15.02 8.24
C GLU A 24 -25.69 -14.06 9.39
N PHE A 25 -26.55 -13.98 10.40
CA PHE A 25 -26.27 -13.20 11.61
C PHE A 25 -24.97 -13.65 12.28
N ARG A 26 -24.78 -14.97 12.43
CA ARG A 26 -23.60 -15.53 13.11
C ARG A 26 -22.32 -15.23 12.34
N GLU A 27 -22.33 -15.47 11.03
CA GLU A 27 -21.15 -15.27 10.17
C GLU A 27 -20.79 -13.78 10.04
N LEU A 28 -21.78 -12.94 9.77
CA LEU A 28 -21.55 -11.51 9.64
C LEU A 28 -21.11 -10.88 10.97
N GLN A 29 -21.68 -11.29 12.09
CA GLN A 29 -21.24 -10.82 13.42
C GLN A 29 -19.78 -11.16 13.70
N LEU A 30 -19.31 -12.34 13.27
CA LEU A 30 -17.90 -12.72 13.36
C LEU A 30 -17.01 -11.75 12.55
N MET A 31 -17.32 -11.54 11.26
CA MET A 31 -16.57 -10.64 10.38
C MET A 31 -16.55 -9.19 10.88
N ILE A 32 -17.69 -8.71 11.39
CA ILE A 32 -17.81 -7.37 11.97
C ILE A 32 -16.91 -7.22 13.19
N SER A 33 -17.03 -8.15 14.14
CA SER A 33 -16.33 -8.05 15.42
C SER A 33 -14.81 -8.23 15.32
N HIS A 34 -14.32 -8.82 14.23
CA HIS A 34 -12.90 -9.11 14.04
C HIS A 34 -12.21 -8.23 13.00
N LYS A 35 -12.97 -7.64 12.06
CA LYS A 35 -12.40 -6.85 10.97
C LYS A 35 -13.18 -5.58 10.70
N TYR A 36 -14.46 -5.68 10.33
CA TYR A 36 -15.11 -4.54 9.67
C TYR A 36 -15.41 -3.36 10.59
N ASP A 37 -15.69 -3.58 11.89
CA ASP A 37 -15.88 -2.48 12.85
C ASP A 37 -14.57 -1.69 13.11
N GLU A 38 -13.40 -2.21 12.71
CA GLU A 38 -12.12 -1.52 12.89
C GLU A 38 -11.87 -0.42 11.84
N TYR A 39 -12.71 -0.30 10.80
CA TYR A 39 -12.49 0.69 9.75
C TYR A 39 -12.50 2.14 10.29
N GLN A 40 -11.38 2.84 10.21
CA GLN A 40 -11.21 4.18 10.78
C GLN A 40 -12.01 5.26 10.04
N GLY A 41 -12.51 4.97 8.84
CA GLY A 41 -13.35 5.91 8.08
C GLY A 41 -14.77 6.04 8.61
N PHE A 42 -15.19 5.21 9.59
CA PHE A 42 -16.49 5.39 10.22
C PHE A 42 -16.52 6.57 11.19
N GLU A 43 -17.65 7.29 11.16
CA GLU A 43 -17.92 8.35 12.13
C GLU A 43 -17.97 7.80 13.56
N PRO A 44 -17.61 8.59 14.58
CA PRO A 44 -17.71 8.18 15.97
C PRO A 44 -19.09 7.56 16.28
N ALA A 45 -19.08 6.41 16.94
CA ALA A 45 -20.27 5.60 17.28
C ALA A 45 -21.05 5.01 16.08
N THR A 46 -20.58 5.16 14.85
CA THR A 46 -21.08 4.39 13.70
C THR A 46 -20.37 3.05 13.64
N ARG A 47 -21.14 1.96 13.65
CA ARG A 47 -20.62 0.61 13.46
C ARG A 47 -20.91 0.12 12.06
N PHE A 48 -20.18 -0.90 11.60
CA PHE A 48 -20.30 -1.46 10.27
C PHE A 48 -21.74 -1.85 9.92
N HIS A 49 -22.49 -2.43 10.87
CA HIS A 49 -23.89 -2.84 10.61
C HIS A 49 -24.80 -1.66 10.20
N VAL A 50 -24.55 -0.45 10.74
CA VAL A 50 -25.32 0.75 10.37
C VAL A 50 -24.93 1.18 8.96
N ALA A 51 -23.63 1.18 8.68
CA ALA A 51 -23.10 1.50 7.36
C ALA A 51 -23.62 0.51 6.30
N LEU A 52 -23.62 -0.79 6.60
CA LEU A 52 -24.14 -1.84 5.72
C LEU A 52 -25.64 -1.68 5.46
N LEU A 53 -26.45 -1.42 6.50
CA LEU A 53 -27.89 -1.19 6.32
C LEU A 53 -28.14 0.02 5.39
N ASN A 54 -27.45 1.13 5.64
CA ASN A 54 -27.57 2.34 4.82
C ASN A 54 -27.10 2.10 3.38
N TRP A 55 -26.01 1.36 3.21
CA TRP A 55 -25.44 1.01 1.92
C TRP A 55 -26.36 0.08 1.14
N LEU A 56 -26.90 -0.98 1.73
CA LEU A 56 -27.84 -1.89 1.07
C LEU A 56 -29.17 -1.20 0.71
N SER A 57 -29.60 -0.24 1.53
CA SER A 57 -30.85 0.50 1.30
C SER A 57 -30.81 1.39 0.06
N GLN A 58 -29.62 1.66 -0.51
CA GLN A 58 -29.51 2.43 -1.74
C GLN A 58 -30.05 1.66 -2.95
N PHE A 59 -30.03 0.33 -2.92
CA PHE A 59 -30.46 -0.49 -4.05
C PHE A 59 -31.99 -0.69 -4.05
N PRO A 60 -32.67 -0.47 -5.20
CA PRO A 60 -34.13 -0.48 -5.27
C PRO A 60 -34.72 -1.89 -5.22
N ASP A 61 -34.05 -2.85 -5.85
CA ASP A 61 -34.54 -4.23 -5.99
C ASP A 61 -33.76 -5.22 -5.13
N ILE A 62 -34.43 -6.34 -4.82
CA ILE A 62 -33.88 -7.38 -3.93
C ILE A 62 -32.67 -8.10 -4.54
N GLU A 63 -32.64 -8.30 -5.85
CA GLU A 63 -31.54 -8.99 -6.54
C GLU A 63 -30.23 -8.18 -6.42
N LYS A 64 -30.27 -6.87 -6.65
CA LYS A 64 -29.12 -5.99 -6.46
C LYS A 64 -28.66 -5.96 -5.01
N ARG A 65 -29.58 -5.96 -4.03
CA ARG A 65 -29.22 -6.01 -2.60
C ARG A 65 -28.50 -7.31 -2.24
N LEU A 66 -29.00 -8.46 -2.72
CA LEU A 66 -28.37 -9.76 -2.48
C LEU A 66 -26.99 -9.84 -3.16
N THR A 67 -26.88 -9.36 -4.40
CA THR A 67 -25.60 -9.29 -5.13
C THR A 67 -24.60 -8.39 -4.41
N ALA A 68 -25.03 -7.21 -3.95
CA ALA A 68 -24.19 -6.29 -3.18
C ALA A 68 -23.74 -6.90 -1.84
N TYR A 69 -24.64 -7.61 -1.15
CA TYR A 69 -24.33 -8.31 0.10
C TYR A 69 -23.29 -9.42 -0.11
N GLN A 70 -23.38 -10.17 -1.21
CA GLN A 70 -22.40 -11.22 -1.56
C GLN A 70 -21.00 -10.67 -1.78
N ILE A 71 -20.83 -9.42 -2.25
CA ILE A 71 -19.51 -8.77 -2.30
C ILE A 71 -18.90 -8.73 -0.90
N VAL A 72 -19.67 -8.28 0.09
CA VAL A 72 -19.23 -8.16 1.48
C VAL A 72 -18.89 -9.52 2.07
N LYS A 73 -19.74 -10.52 1.81
CA LYS A 73 -19.61 -11.85 2.40
C LYS A 73 -18.49 -12.68 1.78
N ASP A 74 -18.43 -12.73 0.45
CA ASP A 74 -17.66 -13.76 -0.26
C ASP A 74 -16.42 -13.21 -0.97
N ARG A 75 -16.36 -11.89 -1.25
CA ARG A 75 -15.30 -11.29 -2.07
C ARG A 75 -14.44 -10.28 -1.32
N LEU A 76 -14.97 -9.64 -0.28
CA LEU A 76 -14.31 -8.52 0.39
C LEU A 76 -13.08 -8.95 1.18
N ILE A 77 -11.93 -8.36 0.83
CA ILE A 77 -10.67 -8.51 1.54
C ILE A 77 -10.48 -7.26 2.40
N PHE A 78 -10.50 -7.45 3.71
CA PHE A 78 -10.21 -6.39 4.68
C PHE A 78 -8.88 -6.66 5.36
N ILE A 79 -7.95 -5.70 5.27
CA ILE A 79 -6.65 -5.75 5.93
C ILE A 79 -6.72 -4.92 7.20
N SER A 80 -6.75 -5.61 8.34
CA SER A 80 -6.74 -5.00 9.67
C SER A 80 -5.41 -4.33 9.98
N GLN A 81 -5.38 -3.50 11.03
CA GLN A 81 -4.14 -2.90 11.51
C GLN A 81 -3.11 -3.96 11.91
N ARG A 82 -3.54 -5.06 12.53
CA ARG A 82 -2.66 -6.17 12.94
C ARG A 82 -2.02 -6.86 11.74
N GLU A 83 -2.81 -7.11 10.69
CA GLU A 83 -2.30 -7.71 9.45
C GLU A 83 -1.34 -6.76 8.73
N MET A 84 -1.66 -5.47 8.65
CA MET A 84 -0.74 -4.48 8.08
C MET A 84 0.58 -4.42 8.86
N ASN A 85 0.53 -4.42 10.20
CA ASN A 85 1.73 -4.45 11.03
C ASN A 85 2.55 -5.73 10.83
N HIS A 86 1.88 -6.87 10.62
CA HIS A 86 2.57 -8.10 10.26
C HIS A 86 3.29 -7.96 8.90
N LEU A 87 2.63 -7.40 7.88
CA LEU A 87 3.29 -7.13 6.59
C LEU A 87 4.51 -6.22 6.74
N VAL A 88 4.43 -5.21 7.61
CA VAL A 88 5.59 -4.36 7.96
C VAL A 88 6.73 -5.18 8.54
N SER A 89 6.44 -6.14 9.43
CA SER A 89 7.45 -7.00 10.06
C SER A 89 8.16 -7.94 9.07
N LEU A 90 7.53 -8.26 7.94
CA LEU A 90 8.11 -9.15 6.92
C LEU A 90 9.17 -8.47 6.05
N PHE A 91 9.29 -7.14 6.09
CA PHE A 91 10.24 -6.42 5.25
C PHE A 91 11.70 -6.74 5.60
N MET A 92 12.07 -6.75 6.89
CA MET A 92 13.48 -6.93 7.26
C MET A 92 14.08 -8.27 6.85
N PRO A 93 13.39 -9.42 6.99
CA PRO A 93 13.86 -10.69 6.43
C PRO A 93 14.12 -10.63 4.91
N ILE A 94 13.31 -9.87 4.16
CA ILE A 94 13.51 -9.65 2.72
C ILE A 94 14.77 -8.80 2.50
N ALA A 95 14.90 -7.69 3.22
CA ALA A 95 16.03 -6.77 3.13
C ALA A 95 17.36 -7.46 3.48
N GLU A 96 17.39 -8.27 4.54
CA GLU A 96 18.57 -9.05 4.95
C GLU A 96 18.97 -10.05 3.86
N ARG A 97 18.00 -10.81 3.31
CA ARG A 97 18.28 -11.74 2.22
C ARG A 97 18.85 -11.03 0.98
N MET A 98 18.36 -9.83 0.68
CA MET A 98 18.89 -9.01 -0.41
C MET A 98 20.31 -8.51 -0.13
N ALA A 99 20.56 -8.04 1.09
CA ALA A 99 21.88 -7.59 1.54
C ALA A 99 22.89 -8.74 1.44
N ARG A 100 22.54 -9.94 1.92
CA ARG A 100 23.38 -11.15 1.81
C ARG A 100 23.66 -11.54 0.37
N LYS A 101 22.68 -11.51 -0.52
CA LYS A 101 22.90 -11.77 -1.96
C LYS A 101 23.89 -10.76 -2.57
N LYS A 102 23.81 -9.48 -2.18
CA LYS A 102 24.75 -8.45 -2.61
C LYS A 102 26.16 -8.74 -2.08
N VAL A 103 26.30 -9.05 -0.80
CA VAL A 103 27.62 -9.37 -0.19
C VAL A 103 28.23 -10.63 -0.81
N ALA A 104 27.44 -11.69 -1.01
CA ALA A 104 27.87 -12.92 -1.67
C ALA A 104 28.43 -12.63 -3.07
N TYR A 105 27.72 -11.82 -3.85
CA TYR A 105 28.16 -11.41 -5.18
C TYR A 105 29.44 -10.56 -5.13
N GLU A 106 29.56 -9.62 -4.18
CA GLU A 106 30.73 -8.75 -4.02
C GLU A 106 32.00 -9.53 -3.64
N LEU A 107 31.87 -10.55 -2.79
CA LEU A 107 32.98 -11.36 -2.31
C LEU A 107 33.25 -12.59 -3.18
N GLY A 108 32.40 -12.87 -4.17
CA GLY A 108 32.53 -14.05 -5.03
C GLY A 108 32.29 -15.38 -4.29
N ILE A 109 31.51 -15.37 -3.21
CA ILE A 109 31.21 -16.56 -2.39
C ILE A 109 29.77 -17.04 -2.61
N PRO A 110 29.47 -18.34 -2.39
CA PRO A 110 28.12 -18.84 -2.33
C PRO A 110 27.25 -18.15 -1.28
N PHE A 111 25.95 -18.00 -1.54
CA PHE A 111 25.00 -17.31 -0.64
C PHE A 111 25.00 -17.86 0.79
N TYR A 112 25.08 -19.19 0.96
CA TYR A 112 25.04 -19.82 2.28
C TYR A 112 26.30 -19.55 3.11
N GLU A 113 27.44 -19.23 2.48
CA GLU A 113 28.70 -18.95 3.17
C GLU A 113 28.70 -17.57 3.85
N THR A 114 27.76 -16.68 3.48
CA THR A 114 27.58 -15.37 4.14
C THR A 114 27.26 -15.47 5.63
N TRP A 115 26.92 -16.65 6.13
CA TRP A 115 26.63 -16.92 7.54
C TRP A 115 27.83 -17.31 8.37
N SER A 116 28.89 -17.80 7.74
CA SER A 116 30.06 -18.35 8.42
C SER A 116 31.35 -17.60 8.07
N ASP A 117 31.41 -16.97 6.90
CA ASP A 117 32.56 -16.21 6.46
C ASP A 117 32.67 -14.86 7.22
N GLU A 118 33.78 -14.65 7.93
CA GLU A 118 33.99 -13.48 8.78
C GLU A 118 34.00 -12.17 7.98
N GLN A 119 34.56 -12.19 6.76
CA GLN A 119 34.58 -11.04 5.88
C GLN A 119 33.17 -10.66 5.42
N ALA A 120 32.35 -11.65 5.06
CA ALA A 120 30.95 -11.46 4.69
C ALA A 120 30.12 -10.92 5.86
N ILE A 121 30.31 -11.45 7.07
CA ILE A 121 29.64 -10.96 8.28
C ILE A 121 30.00 -9.50 8.55
N GLY A 122 31.30 -9.15 8.49
CA GLY A 122 31.76 -7.76 8.67
C GLY A 122 31.18 -6.82 7.61
N ARG A 123 31.21 -7.24 6.34
CA ARG A 123 30.67 -6.48 5.22
C ARG A 123 29.16 -6.28 5.32
N LEU A 124 28.42 -7.30 5.77
CA LEU A 124 26.99 -7.21 5.96
C LEU A 124 26.64 -6.19 7.04
N LYS A 125 27.30 -6.24 8.20
CA LYS A 125 27.11 -5.24 9.27
C LYS A 125 27.36 -3.82 8.77
N ALA A 126 28.42 -3.62 7.97
CA ALA A 126 28.69 -2.32 7.35
C ALA A 126 27.57 -1.92 6.37
N LEU A 127 27.11 -2.84 5.51
CA LEU A 127 26.03 -2.57 4.55
C LEU A 127 24.70 -2.23 5.24
N GLU A 128 24.36 -2.96 6.31
CA GLU A 128 23.17 -2.72 7.13
C GLU A 128 23.22 -1.32 7.74
N ARG A 129 24.36 -0.89 8.30
CA ARG A 129 24.53 0.48 8.82
C ARG A 129 24.49 1.54 7.73
N ARG A 130 24.97 1.22 6.52
CA ARG A 130 24.93 2.08 5.33
C ARG A 130 23.62 1.98 4.55
N THR A 131 22.56 1.42 5.15
CA THR A 131 21.21 1.38 4.57
C THR A 131 20.31 2.42 5.25
N LEU A 132 19.65 3.26 4.44
CA LEU A 132 18.69 4.27 4.89
C LEU A 132 17.26 3.82 4.55
N TYR A 133 16.34 3.93 5.50
CA TYR A 133 14.93 3.56 5.34
C TYR A 133 14.06 4.82 5.33
N VAL A 134 13.32 5.05 4.25
CA VAL A 134 12.61 6.30 3.99
C VAL A 134 11.15 6.03 3.66
N GLY A 135 10.24 6.61 4.44
CA GLY A 135 8.80 6.54 4.18
C GLY A 135 8.38 7.36 2.95
N LEU A 136 7.66 6.72 2.03
CA LEU A 136 7.05 7.34 0.85
C LEU A 136 5.64 7.86 1.09
N SER A 137 5.02 7.52 2.22
CA SER A 137 3.77 8.10 2.69
C SER A 137 3.58 7.88 4.18
N ASP A 138 2.61 8.57 4.77
CA ASP A 138 2.16 8.32 6.15
C ASP A 138 1.70 6.86 6.36
N GLY A 139 1.25 6.22 5.29
CA GLY A 139 0.87 4.82 5.27
C GLY A 139 2.04 3.87 5.48
N ALA A 140 3.29 4.27 5.20
CA ALA A 140 4.47 3.39 5.26
C ALA A 140 4.74 2.75 6.63
N LYS A 141 4.07 3.22 7.70
CA LYS A 141 4.17 2.73 9.08
C LYS A 141 5.63 2.69 9.59
N MET A 142 6.39 3.76 9.32
CA MET A 142 7.81 3.84 9.72
C MET A 142 8.00 3.75 11.24
N ASP A 143 7.01 4.18 12.03
CA ASP A 143 6.99 4.05 13.49
C ASP A 143 6.86 2.58 13.94
N VAL A 144 6.06 1.77 13.24
CA VAL A 144 5.89 0.33 13.48
C VAL A 144 7.14 -0.41 13.01
N PHE A 145 7.63 -0.07 11.81
CA PHE A 145 8.88 -0.61 11.27
C PHE A 145 10.04 -0.41 12.26
N ARG A 146 10.20 0.79 12.80
CA ARG A 146 11.24 1.08 13.79
C ARG A 146 11.11 0.21 15.05
N ARG A 147 9.89 0.05 15.57
CA ARG A 147 9.63 -0.77 16.77
C ARG A 147 9.94 -2.25 16.56
N TYR A 148 9.58 -2.81 15.41
CA TYR A 148 9.89 -4.21 15.12
C TYR A 148 11.39 -4.49 14.95
N ASN A 149 12.17 -3.45 14.67
CA ASN A 149 13.59 -3.58 14.32
C ASN A 149 14.52 -2.88 15.32
N GLU A 150 14.01 -2.63 16.52
CA GLU A 150 14.80 -2.07 17.63
C GLU A 150 16.04 -2.94 17.91
N GLY A 151 17.17 -2.29 18.16
CA GLY A 151 18.47 -2.95 18.33
C GLY A 151 19.17 -3.36 17.03
N THR A 152 18.43 -3.53 15.92
CA THR A 152 19.01 -3.86 14.61
C THR A 152 19.18 -2.59 13.75
N VAL A 153 18.11 -1.82 13.59
CA VAL A 153 18.10 -0.55 12.83
C VAL A 153 18.14 0.61 13.81
N SER A 154 19.08 1.55 13.62
CA SER A 154 19.15 2.74 14.49
C SER A 154 18.08 3.79 14.10
N ASN A 155 17.77 4.70 15.01
CA ASN A 155 16.77 5.76 14.77
C ASN A 155 17.20 6.66 13.61
N GLU A 156 18.49 6.87 13.47
CA GLU A 156 19.15 7.72 12.49
C GLU A 156 19.07 7.11 11.09
N GLN A 157 18.85 5.80 10.97
CA GLN A 157 18.62 5.13 9.69
C GLN A 157 17.17 5.23 9.21
N VAL A 158 16.25 5.80 10.00
CA VAL A 158 14.82 5.85 9.69
C VAL A 158 14.36 7.28 9.47
N VAL A 159 13.89 7.57 8.26
CA VAL A 159 13.33 8.86 7.86
C VAL A 159 11.86 8.70 7.53
N ALA A 160 10.99 9.48 8.19
CA ALA A 160 9.55 9.35 8.03
C ALA A 160 9.03 9.83 6.65
N PHE A 161 9.74 10.76 6.00
CA PHE A 161 9.30 11.42 4.77
C PHE A 161 10.39 11.39 3.68
N SER A 162 9.95 11.31 2.42
CA SER A 162 10.86 11.25 1.27
C SER A 162 11.54 12.57 0.91
N GLU A 163 11.00 13.69 1.38
CA GLU A 163 11.60 15.01 1.22
C GLU A 163 12.59 15.24 2.37
N ILE A 164 13.88 15.16 2.05
CA ILE A 164 14.96 15.27 3.03
C ILE A 164 15.77 16.53 2.72
N GLY A 165 15.71 17.51 3.63
CA GLY A 165 16.45 18.76 3.51
C GLY A 165 17.97 18.58 3.69
N ASP A 166 18.74 19.58 3.25
CA ASP A 166 20.21 19.52 3.30
C ASP A 166 20.76 19.33 4.71
N ASP A 167 20.20 20.04 5.68
CA ASP A 167 20.65 19.93 7.08
C ASP A 167 20.35 18.53 7.63
N LYS A 168 19.20 17.95 7.27
CA LYS A 168 18.89 16.57 7.66
C LYS A 168 19.85 15.57 7.02
N TRP A 169 20.24 15.74 5.76
CA TRP A 169 21.26 14.90 5.13
C TRP A 169 22.62 14.97 5.82
N LYS A 170 23.06 16.18 6.21
CA LYS A 170 24.29 16.37 6.99
C LYS A 170 24.22 15.67 8.35
N ASP A 171 23.09 15.79 9.05
CA ASP A 171 22.89 15.11 10.33
C ASP A 171 22.95 13.59 10.17
N LEU A 172 22.26 13.03 9.16
CA LEU A 172 22.28 11.59 8.86
C LEU A 172 23.70 11.08 8.59
N GLN A 173 24.49 11.84 7.83
CA GLN A 173 25.88 11.50 7.54
C GLN A 173 26.77 11.61 8.79
N ASN A 174 26.60 12.65 9.60
CA ASN A 174 27.38 12.84 10.83
C ASN A 174 27.16 11.66 11.80
N GLU A 175 25.92 11.21 11.97
CA GLU A 175 25.62 10.05 12.80
C GLU A 175 26.17 8.75 12.21
N LEU A 176 26.03 8.54 10.89
CA LEU A 176 26.66 7.40 10.21
C LEU A 176 28.18 7.40 10.41
N GLN A 177 28.84 8.55 10.29
CA GLN A 177 30.28 8.66 10.50
C GLN A 177 30.67 8.34 11.94
N LYS A 178 29.94 8.87 12.93
CA LYS A 178 30.19 8.57 14.35
C LYS A 178 30.07 7.07 14.64
N ASP A 179 29.06 6.42 14.08
CA ASP A 179 28.85 4.98 14.27
C ASP A 179 29.94 4.14 13.60
N MET A 180 30.34 4.50 12.38
CA MET A 180 31.42 3.80 11.67
C MET A 180 32.77 3.97 12.39
N CYS A 181 33.05 5.15 12.98
CA CYS A 181 34.25 5.40 13.79
C CYS A 181 34.37 4.49 15.02
N ARG A 182 33.25 4.00 15.58
CA ARG A 182 33.28 3.09 16.74
C ARG A 182 33.91 1.73 16.41
N SER A 183 34.02 1.38 15.13
CA SER A 183 34.56 0.11 14.66
C SER A 183 36.00 0.22 14.10
N GLY A 184 36.63 1.40 14.19
CA GLY A 184 37.95 1.72 13.63
C GLY A 184 37.94 3.06 12.87
N PRO A 185 39.09 3.66 12.52
CA PRO A 185 39.12 4.92 11.79
C PRO A 185 38.57 4.70 10.37
N PRO A 186 37.40 5.26 10.00
CA PRO A 186 36.83 5.04 8.68
C PRO A 186 37.54 5.95 7.67
N ASP A 187 37.68 5.50 6.42
CA ASP A 187 37.96 6.43 5.34
C ASP A 187 36.71 7.33 5.19
N LYS A 188 36.85 8.63 4.90
CA LYS A 188 35.69 9.55 4.73
C LYS A 188 34.73 9.04 3.64
N ARG A 189 35.23 8.23 2.71
CA ARG A 189 34.47 7.55 1.64
C ARG A 189 33.53 6.44 2.16
N ASP A 190 33.73 5.96 3.38
CA ASP A 190 32.93 4.89 3.99
C ASP A 190 31.65 5.40 4.67
N ALA A 191 31.56 6.70 4.97
CA ALA A 191 30.40 7.32 5.63
C ALA A 191 29.35 7.84 4.63
N THR A 192 29.00 7.02 3.63
CA THR A 192 27.94 7.28 2.66
C THR A 192 26.94 6.14 2.63
N PHE A 193 25.67 6.42 2.34
CA PHE A 193 24.64 5.38 2.24
C PHE A 193 24.79 4.58 0.93
N GLU A 194 24.79 3.26 1.04
CA GLU A 194 24.88 2.33 -0.08
C GLU A 194 23.52 1.90 -0.62
N ILE A 195 22.51 1.90 0.26
CA ILE A 195 21.15 1.52 -0.09
C ILE A 195 20.21 2.55 0.52
N VAL A 196 19.26 3.03 -0.30
CA VAL A 196 18.09 3.76 0.19
C VAL A 196 16.85 2.93 -0.09
N CYS A 197 16.21 2.47 0.98
CA CYS A 197 14.95 1.74 0.97
C CYS A 197 13.79 2.72 1.06
N LEU A 198 13.08 2.93 -0.06
CA LEU A 198 11.85 3.72 -0.15
C LEU A 198 10.64 2.81 0.16
N ILE A 199 9.91 3.07 1.24
CA ILE A 199 8.89 2.17 1.79
C ILE A 199 7.50 2.81 1.69
N ASP A 200 6.49 2.06 1.24
CA ASP A 200 5.08 2.48 1.19
C ASP A 200 4.13 1.39 1.71
N ASP A 201 2.88 1.73 2.05
CA ASP A 201 1.89 0.74 2.49
C ASP A 201 1.40 -0.12 1.32
N PHE A 202 0.78 0.51 0.34
CA PHE A 202 -0.02 -0.18 -0.65
C PHE A 202 0.15 0.38 -2.06
N SER A 203 0.23 -0.50 -3.05
CA SER A 203 0.12 -0.14 -4.47
C SER A 203 -0.90 -1.00 -5.21
N GLY A 204 -1.93 -0.35 -5.75
CA GLY A 204 -2.97 -1.02 -6.54
C GLY A 204 -2.68 -1.06 -8.04
N SER A 205 -2.06 -0.02 -8.61
CA SER A 205 -1.73 0.06 -10.04
C SER A 205 -0.26 0.38 -10.36
N GLY A 206 0.58 0.69 -9.37
CA GLY A 206 1.95 1.16 -9.57
C GLY A 206 2.10 2.63 -9.97
N ALA A 207 1.06 3.24 -10.54
CA ALA A 207 1.16 4.55 -11.20
C ALA A 207 1.57 5.72 -10.30
N SER A 208 1.26 5.68 -9.00
CA SER A 208 1.66 6.72 -8.03
C SER A 208 3.15 6.66 -7.68
N LEU A 209 3.73 5.46 -7.70
CA LEU A 209 5.13 5.22 -7.39
C LEU A 209 6.03 5.72 -8.51
N ILE A 210 5.80 5.23 -9.73
CA ILE A 210 6.56 5.56 -10.92
C ILE A 210 5.70 5.30 -12.16
N ARG A 211 5.77 6.21 -13.14
CA ARG A 211 5.16 6.05 -14.47
C ARG A 211 5.81 7.02 -15.46
N TYR A 212 5.87 6.65 -16.73
CA TYR A 212 6.20 7.61 -17.79
C TYR A 212 4.93 8.37 -18.21
N ASP A 213 5.05 9.67 -18.39
CA ASP A 213 3.99 10.51 -18.94
C ASP A 213 4.32 10.85 -20.39
N ASP A 214 3.66 10.20 -21.34
CA ASP A 214 3.91 10.36 -22.77
C ASP A 214 3.58 11.76 -23.29
N LYS A 215 2.69 12.51 -22.62
CA LYS A 215 2.32 13.86 -23.03
C LYS A 215 3.39 14.87 -22.63
N GLU A 216 3.91 14.73 -21.41
CA GLU A 216 4.97 15.60 -20.88
C GLU A 216 6.38 15.08 -21.14
N LEU A 217 6.50 13.91 -21.79
CA LEU A 217 7.75 13.20 -22.08
C LEU A 217 8.67 13.07 -20.86
N LYS A 218 8.09 12.77 -19.69
CA LYS A 218 8.84 12.72 -18.43
C LYS A 218 8.31 11.68 -17.46
N TRP A 219 9.22 11.17 -16.63
CA TRP A 219 8.86 10.32 -15.51
C TRP A 219 8.17 11.11 -14.39
N LYS A 220 7.07 10.56 -13.89
CA LYS A 220 6.30 11.05 -12.74
C LYS A 220 6.21 9.97 -11.66
N GLY A 221 5.96 10.40 -10.43
CA GLY A 221 5.80 9.51 -9.28
C GLY A 221 6.82 9.77 -8.18
N LYS A 222 6.65 9.09 -7.05
CA LYS A 222 7.49 9.26 -5.86
C LYS A 222 8.96 8.91 -6.10
N VAL A 223 9.26 7.85 -6.86
CA VAL A 223 10.63 7.45 -7.18
C VAL A 223 11.32 8.48 -8.08
N ALA A 224 10.63 8.98 -9.11
CA ALA A 224 11.17 10.02 -9.99
C ALA A 224 11.44 11.33 -9.23
N LYS A 225 10.54 11.71 -8.31
CA LYS A 225 10.74 12.88 -7.42
C LYS A 225 11.96 12.68 -6.52
N PHE A 226 12.06 11.53 -5.85
CA PHE A 226 13.21 11.20 -5.00
C PHE A 226 14.53 11.22 -5.79
N HIS A 227 14.57 10.57 -6.95
CA HIS A 227 15.72 10.57 -7.84
C HIS A 227 16.15 12.01 -8.18
N LYS A 228 15.21 12.83 -8.68
CA LYS A 228 15.51 14.21 -9.10
C LYS A 228 16.09 15.04 -7.94
N ALA A 229 15.56 14.86 -6.73
CA ALA A 229 15.97 15.58 -5.54
C ALA A 229 17.31 15.10 -4.93
N ASN A 230 17.81 13.92 -5.30
CA ASN A 230 18.94 13.29 -4.62
C ASN A 230 20.06 12.79 -5.55
N ARG A 231 19.90 12.78 -6.88
CA ARG A 231 20.93 12.32 -7.82
C ARG A 231 22.27 13.07 -7.70
N PHE A 232 22.22 14.36 -7.35
CA PHE A 232 23.41 15.21 -7.15
C PHE A 232 24.11 14.97 -5.80
N ARG A 233 23.55 14.10 -4.94
CA ARG A 233 24.10 13.78 -3.62
C ARG A 233 25.03 12.57 -3.63
N LYS A 234 25.25 11.96 -4.79
CA LYS A 234 26.26 10.92 -4.97
C LYS A 234 27.64 11.46 -4.63
N ASP A 235 28.47 10.58 -4.09
CA ASP A 235 29.83 10.83 -3.59
C ASP A 235 29.92 11.81 -2.40
N THR A 236 28.81 12.44 -2.02
CA THR A 236 28.69 13.27 -0.82
C THR A 236 27.94 12.53 0.29
N PHE A 237 26.66 12.20 0.09
CA PHE A 237 25.82 11.52 1.09
C PHE A 237 25.47 10.09 0.67
N LEU A 238 25.38 9.86 -0.64
CA LEU A 238 25.08 8.57 -1.25
C LEU A 238 26.35 8.04 -1.91
N SER A 239 26.60 6.74 -1.82
CA SER A 239 27.74 6.11 -2.50
C SER A 239 27.64 6.20 -4.03
N ALA A 240 28.78 6.10 -4.72
CA ALA A 240 28.87 6.08 -6.18
C ALA A 240 27.99 4.99 -6.84
N ASN A 241 27.80 3.86 -6.16
CA ASN A 241 27.02 2.71 -6.62
C ASN A 241 25.72 2.51 -5.81
N CYS A 242 25.20 3.60 -5.24
CA CYS A 242 24.00 3.58 -4.41
C CYS A 242 22.82 2.90 -5.12
N ARG A 243 22.11 2.06 -4.37
CA ARG A 243 20.91 1.36 -4.84
C ARG A 243 19.67 1.98 -4.21
N ILE A 244 18.67 2.25 -5.04
CA ILE A 244 17.32 2.60 -4.60
C ILE A 244 16.48 1.33 -4.59
N HIS A 245 16.12 0.88 -3.40
CA HIS A 245 15.23 -0.25 -3.21
C HIS A 245 13.83 0.26 -2.87
N VAL A 246 12.81 -0.16 -3.59
CA VAL A 246 11.43 0.21 -3.29
C VAL A 246 10.68 -0.96 -2.67
N HIS A 247 10.11 -0.77 -1.49
CA HIS A 247 9.32 -1.79 -0.82
C HIS A 247 7.86 -1.34 -0.64
N HIS A 248 6.90 -2.22 -0.93
CA HIS A 248 5.52 -2.04 -0.47
C HIS A 248 5.13 -3.18 0.44
N HIS A 249 4.46 -2.87 1.54
CA HIS A 249 3.92 -3.89 2.44
C HIS A 249 2.85 -4.74 1.73
N LEU A 250 2.05 -4.12 0.88
CA LEU A 250 1.01 -4.77 0.09
C LEU A 250 1.00 -4.27 -1.36
N ALA A 251 0.82 -5.17 -2.31
CA ALA A 251 0.59 -4.78 -3.70
C ALA A 251 -0.45 -5.69 -4.37
N SER A 252 -1.10 -5.20 -5.41
CA SER A 252 -1.79 -6.09 -6.36
C SER A 252 -0.77 -6.77 -7.28
N SER A 253 -1.10 -7.94 -7.82
CA SER A 253 -0.28 -8.59 -8.86
C SER A 253 -0.05 -7.65 -10.05
N LYS A 254 -1.08 -6.93 -10.51
CA LYS A 254 -0.94 -5.88 -11.54
C LYS A 254 0.10 -4.82 -11.18
N ALA A 255 0.07 -4.28 -9.96
CA ALA A 255 1.02 -3.27 -9.51
C ALA A 255 2.44 -3.82 -9.43
N SER A 256 2.62 -5.03 -8.90
CA SER A 256 3.94 -5.64 -8.78
C SER A 256 4.66 -5.74 -10.14
N LYS A 257 3.97 -6.29 -11.14
CA LYS A 257 4.45 -6.42 -12.53
C LYS A 257 4.74 -5.06 -13.15
N GLN A 258 3.83 -4.09 -12.99
CA GLN A 258 3.97 -2.76 -13.56
C GLN A 258 5.15 -1.99 -12.94
N ILE A 259 5.31 -2.04 -11.62
CA ILE A 259 6.41 -1.38 -10.90
C ILE A 259 7.75 -1.94 -11.37
N GLU A 260 7.89 -3.27 -11.46
CA GLU A 260 9.13 -3.89 -11.93
C GLU A 260 9.47 -3.48 -13.37
N ALA A 261 8.47 -3.46 -14.26
CA ALA A 261 8.65 -3.05 -15.64
C ALA A 261 9.05 -1.57 -15.75
N ASP A 262 8.38 -0.69 -15.00
CA ASP A 262 8.63 0.75 -15.06
C ASP A 262 9.95 1.13 -14.40
N LEU A 263 10.36 0.49 -13.30
CA LEU A 263 11.69 0.71 -12.72
C LEU A 263 12.82 0.27 -13.67
N LYS A 264 12.64 -0.82 -14.42
CA LYS A 264 13.61 -1.24 -15.45
C LYS A 264 13.75 -0.18 -16.54
N LYS A 265 12.63 0.37 -17.03
CA LYS A 265 12.65 1.45 -18.03
C LYS A 265 13.24 2.73 -17.44
N PHE A 266 12.85 3.10 -16.23
CA PHE A 266 13.35 4.29 -15.55
C PHE A 266 14.87 4.27 -15.38
N LYS A 267 15.44 3.09 -15.07
CA LYS A 267 16.88 2.87 -14.98
C LYS A 267 17.61 3.15 -16.30
N VAL A 268 17.02 2.80 -17.45
CA VAL A 268 17.63 3.06 -18.76
C VAL A 268 17.81 4.57 -18.98
N ASP A 269 16.79 5.35 -18.63
CA ASP A 269 16.81 6.80 -18.78
C ASP A 269 17.61 7.50 -17.65
N ASN A 270 17.79 6.84 -16.50
CA ASN A 270 18.39 7.41 -15.29
C ASN A 270 19.37 6.40 -14.65
N PRO A 271 20.55 6.18 -15.25
CA PRO A 271 21.50 5.15 -14.82
C PRO A 271 22.27 5.49 -13.55
N GLU A 272 22.04 6.66 -12.93
CA GLU A 272 22.76 7.11 -11.74
C GLU A 272 22.55 6.20 -10.53
N PHE A 273 21.45 5.46 -10.47
CA PHE A 273 21.20 4.49 -9.43
C PHE A 273 20.78 3.13 -9.99
N GLU A 274 21.01 2.10 -9.21
CA GLU A 274 20.36 0.80 -9.40
C GLU A 274 18.97 0.83 -8.76
N TYR A 275 17.97 0.28 -9.45
CA TYR A 275 16.58 0.25 -8.97
C TYR A 275 16.12 -1.19 -8.78
N THR A 276 15.56 -1.48 -7.62
CA THR A 276 14.96 -2.79 -7.32
C THR A 276 13.67 -2.60 -6.56
N SER A 277 12.81 -3.62 -6.57
CA SER A 277 11.56 -3.63 -5.81
C SER A 277 11.37 -4.91 -5.03
N SER A 278 10.61 -4.84 -3.93
CA SER A 278 10.11 -5.99 -3.20
C SER A 278 8.73 -5.71 -2.60
N PHE A 279 8.06 -6.76 -2.16
CA PHE A 279 6.71 -6.72 -1.61
C PHE A 279 6.62 -7.70 -0.43
N SER A 280 6.03 -7.30 0.69
CA SER A 280 5.77 -8.26 1.78
C SER A 280 4.66 -9.24 1.40
N TYR A 281 3.62 -8.75 0.73
CA TYR A 281 2.58 -9.61 0.15
C TYR A 281 2.05 -9.05 -1.16
N VAL A 282 1.79 -9.94 -2.12
CA VAL A 282 1.17 -9.62 -3.41
C VAL A 282 -0.17 -10.31 -3.47
N LEU A 283 -1.24 -9.52 -3.56
CA LEU A 283 -2.58 -10.02 -3.77
C LEU A 283 -2.67 -10.73 -5.13
N PRO A 284 -3.22 -11.95 -5.17
CA PRO A 284 -3.27 -12.75 -6.38
C PRO A 284 -4.22 -12.15 -7.43
N ASP A 285 -4.09 -12.57 -8.69
CA ASP A 285 -4.90 -12.02 -9.81
C ASP A 285 -6.36 -12.53 -9.80
N ASP A 286 -6.64 -13.65 -9.13
CA ASP A 286 -7.96 -14.31 -9.11
C ASP A 286 -9.01 -13.57 -8.26
N ILE A 287 -8.60 -12.69 -7.36
CA ILE A 287 -9.53 -11.83 -6.59
C ILE A 287 -10.11 -10.69 -7.45
N VAL A 288 -9.47 -10.39 -8.58
CA VAL A 288 -9.75 -9.18 -9.37
C VAL A 288 -11.07 -9.33 -10.11
N ILE A 289 -12.01 -8.43 -9.81
CA ILE A 289 -13.28 -8.33 -10.51
C ILE A 289 -13.11 -7.46 -11.76
N ASN A 290 -13.53 -7.99 -12.90
CA ASN A 290 -13.45 -7.30 -14.20
C ASN A 290 -14.64 -7.71 -15.09
N GLU A 291 -14.71 -7.19 -16.32
CA GLU A 291 -15.76 -7.49 -17.31
C GLU A 291 -16.00 -9.01 -17.53
N ASN A 292 -14.93 -9.80 -17.41
CA ASN A 292 -14.95 -11.24 -17.63
C ASN A 292 -15.21 -12.05 -16.36
N ASP A 293 -15.50 -11.43 -15.21
CA ASP A 293 -15.82 -12.16 -13.97
C ASP A 293 -16.97 -13.15 -14.21
N SER A 294 -16.90 -14.31 -13.56
CA SER A 294 -17.92 -15.35 -13.66
C SER A 294 -19.27 -14.90 -13.12
N ASP A 295 -19.27 -14.01 -12.13
CA ASP A 295 -20.49 -13.42 -11.59
C ASP A 295 -20.94 -12.24 -12.46
N LYS A 296 -21.77 -12.54 -13.47
CA LYS A 296 -22.31 -11.54 -14.38
C LYS A 296 -23.29 -10.57 -13.71
N LYS A 297 -23.95 -10.99 -12.62
CA LYS A 297 -24.85 -10.10 -11.86
C LYS A 297 -24.04 -9.04 -11.12
N LEU A 298 -22.90 -9.43 -10.55
CA LEU A 298 -21.96 -8.49 -9.92
C LEU A 298 -21.42 -7.46 -10.92
N VAL A 299 -20.96 -7.91 -12.09
CA VAL A 299 -20.46 -6.99 -13.13
C VAL A 299 -21.55 -5.99 -13.54
N ALA A 300 -22.76 -6.49 -13.83
CA ALA A 300 -23.90 -5.65 -14.16
C ALA A 300 -24.24 -4.66 -13.04
N LEU A 301 -24.24 -5.09 -11.77
CA LEU A 301 -24.46 -4.20 -10.63
C LEU A 301 -23.44 -3.05 -10.59
N LEU A 302 -22.15 -3.35 -10.79
CA LEU A 302 -21.08 -2.35 -10.73
C LEU A 302 -21.21 -1.31 -11.85
N GLN A 303 -21.65 -1.72 -13.03
CA GLN A 303 -21.86 -0.85 -14.20
C GLN A 303 -23.18 -0.06 -14.10
N ASP A 304 -24.27 -0.74 -13.76
CA ASP A 304 -25.61 -0.16 -13.68
C ASP A 304 -25.75 0.81 -12.50
N TRP A 305 -25.08 0.52 -11.37
CA TRP A 305 -25.09 1.35 -10.17
C TRP A 305 -23.88 2.29 -10.07
N TYR A 306 -23.45 2.81 -11.22
CA TYR A 306 -22.33 3.74 -11.34
C TYR A 306 -22.79 5.18 -11.61
N ASP A 307 -22.40 6.10 -10.74
CA ASP A 307 -22.56 7.54 -10.96
C ASP A 307 -21.32 8.12 -11.65
N LYS A 308 -21.45 8.55 -12.92
CA LYS A 308 -20.38 9.23 -13.66
C LYS A 308 -19.92 10.54 -12.99
N GLY A 309 -20.74 11.13 -12.12
CA GLY A 309 -20.40 12.31 -11.35
C GLY A 309 -19.26 12.12 -10.34
N ILE A 310 -18.84 10.87 -10.08
CA ILE A 310 -17.69 10.59 -9.20
C ILE A 310 -16.34 10.68 -9.94
N GLU A 311 -16.36 10.81 -11.27
CA GLU A 311 -15.16 10.95 -12.11
C GLU A 311 -14.52 12.33 -11.92
N ASP A 312 -13.19 12.37 -11.82
CA ASP A 312 -12.40 13.60 -11.85
C ASP A 312 -11.18 13.46 -12.80
N GLU A 313 -10.42 14.55 -12.94
CA GLU A 313 -9.21 14.59 -13.78
C GLU A 313 -8.20 13.47 -13.40
N HIS A 314 -8.17 13.07 -12.13
CA HIS A 314 -7.25 12.07 -11.61
C HIS A 314 -7.77 10.65 -11.80
N THR A 315 -9.06 10.39 -11.59
CA THR A 315 -9.65 9.05 -11.75
C THR A 315 -9.85 8.67 -13.20
N LYS A 316 -10.17 9.65 -14.06
CA LYS A 316 -10.69 9.45 -15.42
C LYS A 316 -12.04 8.71 -15.41
N SER A 317 -12.49 8.34 -16.61
CA SER A 317 -13.80 7.74 -16.82
C SER A 317 -13.87 6.24 -16.56
N ASP A 318 -15.10 5.78 -16.35
CA ASP A 318 -15.51 4.38 -16.30
C ASP A 318 -14.88 3.58 -15.14
N ILE A 319 -14.62 4.23 -14.01
CA ILE A 319 -13.87 3.63 -12.88
C ILE A 319 -14.73 2.74 -11.97
N TRP A 320 -15.78 2.08 -12.46
CA TRP A 320 -16.64 1.21 -11.63
C TRP A 320 -15.87 0.06 -10.98
N PHE A 321 -14.90 -0.55 -11.68
CA PHE A 321 -13.96 -1.52 -11.09
C PHE A 321 -12.85 -0.87 -10.25
N GLY A 322 -12.87 0.44 -10.07
CA GLY A 322 -11.83 1.21 -9.38
C GLY A 322 -10.81 1.83 -10.31
N TYR A 323 -10.02 2.75 -9.76
CA TYR A 323 -8.99 3.50 -10.48
C TYR A 323 -8.05 2.57 -11.24
N LYS A 324 -7.82 2.89 -12.53
CA LYS A 324 -7.03 2.07 -13.46
C LYS A 324 -7.58 0.67 -13.69
N GLN A 325 -8.88 0.44 -13.47
CA GLN A 325 -9.53 -0.87 -13.64
C GLN A 325 -8.79 -1.94 -12.84
N CYS A 326 -8.52 -1.67 -11.57
CA CYS A 326 -7.80 -2.60 -10.70
C CYS A 326 -8.70 -3.70 -10.14
N GLY A 327 -10.01 -3.48 -10.04
CA GLY A 327 -10.99 -4.51 -9.71
C GLY A 327 -10.87 -5.07 -8.31
N LEU A 328 -10.24 -4.34 -7.38
CA LEU A 328 -9.89 -4.91 -6.08
C LEU A 328 -11.09 -4.86 -5.13
N PRO A 329 -11.55 -5.98 -4.55
CA PRO A 329 -12.50 -5.95 -3.45
C PRO A 329 -11.76 -5.70 -2.12
N LEU A 330 -10.91 -4.66 -2.05
CA LEU A 330 -9.94 -4.46 -0.97
C LEU A 330 -10.29 -3.24 -0.10
N ILE A 331 -10.25 -3.42 1.22
CA ILE A 331 -10.31 -2.34 2.22
C ILE A 331 -9.07 -2.42 3.11
N LEU A 332 -8.44 -1.27 3.38
CA LEU A 332 -7.42 -1.15 4.42
C LEU A 332 -8.06 -0.46 5.62
N GLU A 333 -7.74 -0.91 6.82
CA GLU A 333 -8.29 -0.37 8.07
C GLU A 333 -8.26 1.17 8.16
N HIS A 334 -7.18 1.81 7.71
CA HIS A 334 -7.03 3.26 7.76
C HIS A 334 -7.69 4.02 6.58
N ASN A 335 -7.97 3.35 5.45
CA ASN A 335 -8.55 3.98 4.25
C ASN A 335 -8.92 2.94 3.17
N THR A 336 -10.01 3.18 2.43
CA THR A 336 -10.29 2.43 1.19
C THR A 336 -9.46 2.96 0.00
N PRO A 337 -8.62 2.13 -0.64
CA PRO A 337 -7.90 2.53 -1.85
C PRO A 337 -8.87 2.85 -2.99
N ASN A 338 -8.56 3.87 -3.81
CA ASN A 338 -9.39 4.16 -4.99
C ASN A 338 -9.26 3.10 -6.10
N ASN A 339 -8.26 2.21 -6.01
CA ASN A 339 -8.13 1.04 -6.86
C ASN A 339 -9.18 -0.05 -6.54
N SER A 340 -9.87 0.08 -5.42
CA SER A 340 -10.97 -0.81 -5.06
C SER A 340 -12.23 -0.47 -5.83
N LEU A 341 -13.19 -1.41 -5.89
CA LEU A 341 -14.49 -1.20 -6.54
C LEU A 341 -15.11 0.13 -6.11
N ALA A 342 -15.51 0.97 -7.08
CA ALA A 342 -16.04 2.31 -6.77
C ALA A 342 -17.27 2.24 -5.86
N LEU A 343 -18.10 1.20 -6.03
CA LEU A 343 -19.28 0.94 -5.22
C LEU A 343 -19.00 0.85 -3.71
N LEU A 344 -17.77 0.49 -3.31
CA LEU A 344 -17.39 0.37 -1.91
C LEU A 344 -17.05 1.71 -1.26
N TRP A 345 -16.50 2.67 -2.01
CA TRP A 345 -15.89 3.87 -1.41
C TRP A 345 -16.35 5.21 -1.97
N ALA A 346 -16.97 5.21 -3.15
CA ALA A 346 -17.40 6.44 -3.81
C ALA A 346 -18.71 6.96 -3.22
N SER A 347 -18.85 8.27 -3.27
CA SER A 347 -20.08 8.98 -2.94
C SER A 347 -20.45 9.87 -4.11
N SER A 348 -21.70 9.84 -4.52
CA SER A 348 -22.25 10.83 -5.44
C SER A 348 -22.06 12.24 -4.86
N SER A 349 -21.66 13.18 -5.71
CA SER A 349 -21.38 14.56 -5.29
C SER A 349 -22.58 15.50 -5.45
N LYS A 350 -23.61 15.07 -6.19
CA LYS A 350 -24.83 15.84 -6.43
C LYS A 350 -26.04 15.04 -5.96
N ASP A 351 -26.95 15.72 -5.26
CA ASP A 351 -28.16 15.10 -4.69
C ASP A 351 -29.14 14.59 -5.76
N ASP A 352 -29.04 15.10 -6.99
CA ASP A 352 -29.85 14.69 -8.14
C ASP A 352 -29.22 13.55 -8.97
N ALA A 353 -28.07 13.01 -8.55
CA ALA A 353 -27.41 11.91 -9.23
C ALA A 353 -28.32 10.66 -9.31
N LYS A 354 -28.33 10.02 -10.48
CA LYS A 354 -29.07 8.78 -10.74
C LYS A 354 -28.15 7.81 -11.49
N PRO A 355 -27.69 6.71 -10.87
CA PRO A 355 -27.90 6.30 -9.47
C PRO A 355 -27.21 7.25 -8.47
N PHE A 356 -27.71 7.31 -7.22
CA PHE A 356 -27.04 8.00 -6.12
C PHE A 356 -26.21 7.01 -5.31
N MET A 357 -24.89 7.07 -5.45
CA MET A 357 -23.95 6.16 -4.79
C MET A 357 -23.68 6.61 -3.35
N LYS A 358 -23.83 5.68 -2.41
CA LYS A 358 -23.39 5.84 -1.03
C LYS A 358 -22.24 4.86 -0.76
N PRO A 359 -21.17 5.27 -0.07
CA PRO A 359 -20.05 4.37 0.23
C PRO A 359 -20.38 3.44 1.40
N LEU A 360 -19.87 2.21 1.34
CA LEU A 360 -19.83 1.32 2.51
C LEU A 360 -18.61 1.66 3.38
N PHE A 361 -17.47 1.90 2.75
CA PHE A 361 -16.20 2.25 3.36
C PHE A 361 -15.66 3.54 2.71
N SER A 362 -16.08 4.68 3.23
CA SER A 362 -15.76 6.01 2.67
C SER A 362 -14.26 6.23 2.54
N ARG A 363 -13.80 6.64 1.35
CA ARG A 363 -12.38 6.99 1.14
C ARG A 363 -12.09 8.40 1.66
N ARG A 364 -11.03 8.56 2.46
CA ARG A 364 -10.50 9.88 2.81
C ARG A 364 -9.67 10.41 1.65
N LYS A 365 -10.08 11.55 1.06
CA LYS A 365 -9.29 12.24 0.03
C LYS A 365 -8.11 12.95 0.71
N ARG A 366 -6.87 12.62 0.32
CA ARG A 366 -5.64 13.30 0.81
C ARG A 366 -5.50 14.75 0.31
N HIS A 367 -6.30 15.15 -0.67
CA HIS A 367 -6.42 16.52 -1.13
C HIS A 367 -7.90 16.92 -1.06
N SER A 368 -8.34 17.40 0.10
CA SER A 368 -9.51 18.27 0.16
C SER A 368 -9.06 19.64 -0.33
N SER A 369 -9.36 19.96 -1.58
CA SER A 369 -9.36 21.36 -1.99
C SER A 369 -10.41 22.07 -1.13
N HIS A 370 -9.93 22.93 -0.23
CA HIS A 370 -10.66 23.87 0.65
C HIS A 370 -11.20 23.29 1.96
N GLY A 371 -10.55 23.72 3.06
CA GLY A 371 -11.24 24.45 4.12
C GLY A 371 -10.88 25.92 3.99
#